data_AF-A0A0N0EAI7-F1
#
_entry.id   AF-A0A0N0EAI7-F1
#
_cell.length_a   1.000
_cell.length_b   1.000
_cell.length_c   1.000
_cell.angle_alpha   90.00
_cell.angle_beta   90.00
_cell.angle_gamma   90.00
#
_symmetry.space_group_name_H-M   'P 1'
#
loop_
_entity.id
_entity.type
_entity.pdbx_description
1 polymer ?
#
loop_
_entity_poly.entity_id
_entity_poly.type
_entity_poly.pdbx_seq_one_letter_code
_entity_poly.pdbx_strand_id
1 'polypeptide(L)'
;MPTHYGVNPDQDVSLLDILDVILDKGVVLRGELIISIADIDLIYLDLRLLITSVDKLMESNERKIIGEEDTKWSIDQKRAAGFS
;
A
#
# COMPACT_ATOMS: atom_id res chain seq x y z
N MET A 1 19.80 -28.93 -35.20
CA MET A 1 19.68 -28.24 -33.89
C MET A 1 18.84 -29.14 -32.98
N PRO A 2 19.12 -29.25 -31.66
CA PRO A 2 19.03 -28.14 -30.70
C PRO A 2 20.34 -27.90 -29.92
N THR A 3 20.60 -26.64 -29.59
CA THR A 3 21.62 -26.23 -28.62
C THR A 3 20.96 -26.13 -27.25
N HIS A 4 21.40 -26.99 -26.33
CA HIS A 4 21.02 -26.95 -24.92
C HIS A 4 21.67 -25.71 -24.29
N TYR A 5 20.89 -24.64 -24.16
CA TYR A 5 21.28 -23.48 -23.37
C TYR A 5 21.05 -23.86 -21.90
N GLY A 6 22.12 -24.20 -21.20
CA GLY A 6 22.07 -24.49 -19.77
C GLY A 6 21.67 -23.22 -19.01
N VAL A 7 20.39 -23.15 -18.63
CA VAL A 7 19.95 -22.32 -17.51
C VAL A 7 20.47 -23.02 -16.26
N ASN A 8 21.46 -22.44 -15.60
CA ASN A 8 21.82 -22.81 -14.25
C ASN A 8 20.65 -22.37 -13.36
N PRO A 9 19.91 -23.27 -12.71
CA PRO A 9 18.65 -22.90 -12.03
C PRO A 9 18.83 -22.08 -10.76
N ASP A 10 20.06 -21.80 -10.32
CA ASP A 10 20.27 -21.45 -8.92
C ASP A 10 20.58 -19.97 -8.61
N GLN A 11 21.05 -19.09 -9.51
CA GLN A 11 21.65 -17.82 -8.99
C GLN A 11 21.49 -16.49 -9.75
N ASP A 12 20.70 -16.39 -10.82
CA ASP A 12 20.53 -15.10 -11.50
C ASP A 12 19.10 -14.57 -11.39
N VAL A 13 18.76 -14.07 -10.20
CA VAL A 13 17.52 -13.29 -10.01
C VAL A 13 17.75 -11.91 -10.63
N SER A 14 16.99 -11.55 -11.66
CA SER A 14 17.12 -10.24 -12.28
C SER A 14 16.59 -9.15 -11.34
N LEU A 15 17.21 -7.97 -11.37
CA LEU A 15 16.69 -6.77 -10.70
C LEU A 15 15.26 -6.46 -11.15
N LEU A 16 14.93 -6.76 -12.40
CA LEU A 16 13.60 -6.55 -12.95
C LEU A 16 12.57 -7.49 -12.29
N ASP A 17 12.93 -8.76 -12.07
CA ASP A 17 12.05 -9.74 -11.43
C ASP A 17 11.83 -9.39 -9.95
N ILE A 18 12.87 -8.89 -9.27
CA ILE A 18 12.78 -8.41 -7.89
C ILE A 18 11.89 -7.16 -7.81
N LEU A 19 12.09 -6.20 -8.72
CA LEU A 19 11.29 -4.98 -8.78
C LEU A 19 9.82 -5.31 -9.07
N ASP A 20 9.54 -6.24 -9.96
CA ASP A 20 8.18 -6.68 -10.29
C ASP A 20 7.47 -7.27 -9.07
N VAL A 21 8.14 -8.14 -8.31
CA VAL A 21 7.60 -8.69 -7.06
C VAL A 21 7.38 -7.62 -5.99
N ILE A 22 8.28 -6.63 -5.89
CA ILE A 22 8.14 -5.51 -4.95
C ILE A 22 6.96 -4.61 -5.33
N LEU A 23 6.80 -4.30 -6.62
CA LEU A 23 5.69 -3.49 -7.11
C LEU A 23 4.35 -4.21 -7.00
N ASP A 24 4.32 -5.53 -7.24
CA ASP A 24 3.10 -6.32 -7.08
C ASP A 24 2.73 -6.51 -5.61
N LYS A 25 3.62 -7.03 -4.76
CA LYS A 25 3.27 -7.36 -3.36
C LYS A 25 3.29 -6.15 -2.43
N GLY A 26 4.07 -5.13 -2.79
CA GLY A 26 4.39 -4.01 -1.94
C GLY A 26 5.46 -4.34 -0.89
N VAL A 27 6.29 -3.36 -0.55
CA VAL A 27 7.29 -3.44 0.53
C VAL A 27 7.19 -2.23 1.45
N VAL A 28 7.33 -2.47 2.76
CA VAL A 28 7.40 -1.41 3.77
C VAL A 28 8.87 -1.16 4.13
N LEU A 29 9.36 0.04 3.85
CA LEU A 29 10.68 0.51 4.22
C LEU A 29 10.60 1.28 5.56
N ARG A 30 11.48 0.93 6.49
CA ARG A 30 11.71 1.66 7.74
C ARG A 30 13.06 2.33 7.67
N GLY A 31 13.11 3.61 8.00
CA GLY A 31 14.34 4.38 8.02
C GLY A 31 14.24 5.53 9.00
N GLU A 32 15.38 6.08 9.36
CA GLU A 32 15.49 7.25 10.20
C GLU A 32 16.07 8.40 9.38
N LEU A 33 15.56 9.62 9.58
CA LEU A 33 16.09 10.82 8.95
C LEU A 33 16.39 11.86 10.03
N ILE A 34 17.64 12.34 10.04
CA ILE A 34 18.09 13.41 10.91
C ILE A 34 18.37 14.64 10.06
N ILE A 35 17.81 15.78 10.44
CA ILE A 35 18.09 17.07 9.81
C ILE A 35 18.96 17.87 10.77
N SER A 36 20.18 18.14 10.32
CA SER A 36 21.21 18.81 11.12
C SER A 36 21.62 20.13 10.48
N ILE A 37 21.90 21.15 11.30
CA ILE A 37 22.39 22.46 10.87
C ILE A 37 23.60 22.81 11.73
N ALA A 38 24.71 23.16 11.09
CA ALA A 38 25.95 23.55 11.77
C ALA A 38 26.37 22.53 12.86
N ASP A 39 26.41 21.24 12.49
CA ASP A 39 26.76 20.12 13.36
C ASP A 39 25.81 19.87 14.56
N ILE A 40 24.64 20.52 14.57
CA ILE A 40 23.60 20.30 15.57
C ILE A 40 22.43 19.56 14.94
N ASP A 41 22.07 18.41 15.52
CA ASP A 41 20.89 17.65 15.14
C ASP A 41 19.63 18.34 15.67
N LEU A 42 18.74 18.77 14.78
CA LEU A 42 17.54 19.54 15.13
C LEU A 42 16.28 18.69 15.12
N ILE A 43 16.17 17.81 14.13
CA ILE A 43 14.95 17.04 13.88
C ILE A 43 15.34 15.59 13.63
N TYR A 44 14.69 14.68 14.35
CA TYR A 44 14.77 13.24 14.15
C TYR A 44 13.40 12.73 13.71
N LEU A 45 13.34 11.99 12.60
CA LEU A 45 12.12 11.46 12.01
C LEU A 45 12.24 9.94 11.86
N ASP A 46 11.26 9.21 12.40
CA ASP A 46 11.03 7.81 12.07
C ASP A 46 10.18 7.73 10.79
N LEU A 47 10.78 7.26 9.71
CA LEU A 47 10.17 7.19 8.39
C LEU A 47 9.71 5.77 8.09
N ARG A 48 8.42 5.66 7.74
CA ARG A 48 7.81 4.42 7.25
C ARG A 48 7.23 4.69 5.87
N LEU A 49 7.80 4.07 4.85
CA LEU A 49 7.39 4.22 3.46
C LEU A 49 6.83 2.90 2.95
N LEU A 50 5.70 2.95 2.24
CA LEU A 50 5.16 1.80 1.50
C LEU A 50 5.44 2.03 0.02
N ILE A 51 6.17 1.10 -0.60
CA ILE A 51 6.40 1.07 -2.04
C ILE A 51 5.51 -0.03 -2.60
N THR A 52 4.64 0.29 -3.55
CA THR A 52 3.75 -0.68 -4.22
C THR A 52 3.32 -0.10 -5.56
N SER A 53 2.72 -0.91 -6.43
CA SER A 53 2.23 -0.47 -7.74
C SER A 53 1.17 0.62 -7.60
N VAL A 54 1.18 1.57 -8.52
CA VAL A 54 0.22 2.69 -8.59
C VAL A 54 -1.21 2.17 -8.68
N ASP A 55 -1.44 1.10 -9.45
CA ASP A 55 -2.76 0.50 -9.61
C ASP A 55 -3.34 0.02 -8.27
N LYS A 56 -2.51 -0.61 -7.43
CA LYS A 56 -2.91 -1.10 -6.09
C LYS A 56 -3.13 0.04 -5.10
N LEU A 57 -2.37 1.13 -5.21
CA LEU A 57 -2.59 2.32 -4.39
C LEU A 57 -3.96 2.95 -4.67
N MET A 58 -4.33 3.08 -5.94
CA MET A 58 -5.59 3.70 -6.35
C MET A 58 -6.81 2.90 -5.89
N GLU A 59 -6.80 1.57 -6.01
CA GLU A 59 -7.89 0.70 -5.53
C GLU A 59 -8.10 0.81 -4.01
N SER A 60 -7.02 0.96 -3.24
CA SER A 60 -7.10 1.07 -1.78
C SER A 60 -7.65 2.41 -1.29
N ASN A 61 -7.50 3.47 -2.08
CA ASN A 61 -7.87 4.84 -1.71
C ASN A 61 -9.38 5.10 -1.87
N GLU A 62 -10.05 4.36 -2.75
CA GLU A 62 -11.49 4.53 -3.04
C GLU A 62 -12.41 3.99 -1.93
N ARG A 63 -11.90 3.14 -1.03
CA ARG A 63 -12.70 2.55 0.06
C ARG A 63 -12.83 3.38 1.33
N LYS A 64 -12.30 4.61 1.38
CA LYS A 64 -12.27 5.41 2.63
C LYS A 64 -13.24 6.59 2.71
N ILE A 65 -14.12 6.79 1.74
CA ILE A 65 -15.16 7.83 1.79
C ILE A 65 -16.55 7.21 1.50
N ILE A 66 -16.93 6.19 2.25
CA ILE A 66 -18.35 5.79 2.42
C ILE A 66 -18.53 5.26 3.85
N GLY A 67 -18.44 6.16 4.82
CA GLY A 67 -18.79 5.88 6.21
C GLY A 67 -19.84 6.88 6.69
N GLU A 68 -20.95 6.33 7.22
CA GLU A 68 -21.78 6.94 8.26
C GLU A 68 -23.10 7.67 7.93
N GLU A 69 -23.76 7.51 6.76
CA GLU A 69 -25.10 8.15 6.58
C GLU A 69 -26.24 7.23 6.09
N ASP A 70 -25.98 6.13 5.40
CA ASP A 70 -27.06 5.37 4.73
C ASP A 70 -27.82 4.36 5.62
N THR A 71 -27.30 3.99 6.79
CA THR A 71 -28.00 3.06 7.71
C THR A 71 -29.08 3.74 8.55
N LYS A 72 -29.13 5.08 8.55
CA LYS A 72 -30.05 5.86 9.40
C LYS A 72 -31.47 5.93 8.83
N TRP A 73 -31.67 5.74 7.53
CA TRP A 73 -32.99 5.90 6.90
C TRP A 73 -34.01 4.79 7.20
N SER A 74 -33.58 3.63 7.71
CA SER A 74 -34.54 2.53 7.97
C SER A 74 -35.21 2.55 9.35
N ILE A 75 -34.65 3.25 10.34
CA ILE A 75 -35.17 3.21 11.72
C ILE A 75 -36.37 4.16 11.89
N ASP A 76 -36.38 5.28 11.17
CA ASP A 76 -37.46 6.26 11.29
C ASP A 76 -38.73 5.85 10.53
N GLN A 77 -38.61 5.08 9.44
CA GLN A 77 -39.77 4.67 8.63
C GLN A 77 -40.70 3.70 9.39
N LYS A 78 -40.16 2.86 10.29
CA LYS A 78 -40.96 1.92 11.09
C LYS A 78 -41.77 2.58 12.21
N ARG A 79 -41.46 3.83 12.60
CA ARG A 79 -42.27 4.59 13.57
C ARG A 79 -43.44 5.34 12.93
N ALA A 80 -43.38 5.61 11.63
CA ALA A 80 -44.45 6.32 10.90
C ALA A 80 -45.55 5.40 10.35
N ALA A 81 -45.26 4.11 10.12
CA ALA A 81 -46.20 3.15 9.51
C ALA A 81 -46.85 2.18 10.52
N GLY A 82 -46.76 2.47 11.81
CA GLY A 82 -47.15 1.55 12.87
C GLY A 82 -48.04 2.20 13.93
N PHE A 83 -49.08 2.93 13.53
CA PHE A 83 -50.28 3.11 14.37
C PHE A 83 -51.46 3.57 13.51
N SER A 84 -52.53 2.77 13.56
CA SER A 84 -53.84 2.87 12.90
C SER A 84 -54.00 2.29 11.51
#